data_AF-A0A4Y2GAP2-F1
#
_entry.id   AF-A0A4Y2GAP2-F1
#
_cell.length_a   1.000
_cell.length_b   1.000
_cell.length_c   1.000
_cell.angle_alpha   90.00
_cell.angle_beta   90.00
_cell.angle_gamma   90.00
#
_symmetry.space_group_name_H-M   'P 1'
#
loop_
_entity.id
_entity.type
_entity.pdbx_description
1 polymer ?
#
loop_
_entity_poly.entity_id
_entity_poly.type
_entity_poly.pdbx_seq_one_letter_code
_entity_poly.pdbx_strand_id
1 'polypeptide(L)'
;ELKSLFLRKRKPGPNTNRWGSHVHRIAVALHLADNSTFDGGNRTGEEIRYELTTQLLHRLAKDRKMSSQELALYIHALLVACMDPRDFYGEDLVRDLRRRVEASGNYTNPFLILVLCNAGDTMTARDVERVTIAYDSQHRPFWTDSQALSSMALSCISSRSGVSVDESTLMDMLQELKRRQFRNGTVDNFRTTALVTQVI
;
A
#
# COMPACT_ATOMS: atom_id res chain seq x y z
N GLU A 1 8.12 12.72 -60.10
CA GLU A 1 7.74 11.57 -59.25
C GLU A 1 7.62 12.01 -57.79
N LEU A 2 6.38 12.05 -57.27
CA LEU A 2 6.09 12.46 -55.89
C LEU A 2 6.31 11.29 -54.92
N LYS A 3 7.41 11.29 -54.18
CA LYS A 3 7.61 10.47 -52.97
C LYS A 3 7.63 11.38 -51.74
N SER A 4 6.47 11.75 -51.20
CA SER A 4 6.39 12.44 -49.88
C SER A 4 4.97 12.46 -49.28
N LEU A 5 4.19 11.40 -49.41
CA LEU A 5 2.93 11.27 -48.66
C LEU A 5 2.79 9.83 -48.22
N PHE A 6 3.13 9.56 -46.96
CA PHE A 6 2.58 8.53 -46.07
C PHE A 6 3.50 8.29 -44.85
N LEU A 7 4.06 9.36 -44.26
CA LEU A 7 4.43 9.33 -42.85
C LEU A 7 3.29 9.97 -42.06
N ARG A 8 2.22 9.18 -41.88
CA ARG A 8 1.19 9.45 -40.88
C ARG A 8 1.92 9.46 -39.54
N LYS A 9 2.21 10.66 -39.01
CA LYS A 9 2.71 10.87 -37.65
C LYS A 9 1.89 9.98 -36.72
N ARG A 10 2.50 8.90 -36.21
CA ARG A 10 1.95 8.22 -35.03
C ARG A 10 1.78 9.31 -33.99
N LYS A 11 0.56 9.50 -33.48
CA LYS A 11 0.34 10.29 -32.27
C LYS A 11 1.39 9.81 -31.26
N PRO A 12 2.12 10.70 -30.56
CA PRO A 12 2.98 10.26 -29.49
C PRO A 12 2.12 9.37 -28.60
N GLY A 13 2.55 8.11 -28.41
CA GLY A 13 1.89 7.20 -27.48
C GLY A 13 1.77 7.89 -26.12
N PRO A 14 0.81 7.48 -25.28
CA PRO A 14 0.69 8.03 -23.94
C PRO A 14 2.06 8.01 -23.28
N ASN A 15 2.51 9.19 -22.86
CA ASN A 15 3.82 9.37 -22.23
C ASN A 15 3.90 8.36 -21.08
N THR A 16 4.83 7.40 -21.12
CA THR A 16 4.92 6.27 -20.17
C THR A 16 5.34 6.70 -18.76
N ASN A 17 5.23 7.99 -18.46
CA ASN A 17 5.65 8.66 -17.24
C ASN A 17 4.67 9.80 -16.90
N ARG A 18 3.38 9.61 -17.19
CA ARG A 18 2.36 10.62 -16.92
C ARG A 18 2.12 10.76 -15.43
N TRP A 19 2.15 9.65 -14.70
CA TRP A 19 1.90 9.59 -13.26
C TRP A 19 3.19 9.59 -12.44
N GLY A 20 4.33 9.24 -13.04
CA GLY A 20 5.64 9.36 -12.43
C GLY A 20 6.02 8.20 -11.53
N SER A 21 7.18 8.33 -10.86
CA SER A 21 7.77 7.26 -10.02
C SER A 21 6.96 6.88 -8.78
N HIS A 22 5.92 7.65 -8.45
CA HIS A 22 5.03 7.42 -7.31
C HIS A 22 3.63 6.95 -7.73
N VAL A 23 3.48 6.41 -8.94
CA VAL A 23 2.20 5.90 -9.47
C VAL A 23 1.50 4.94 -8.50
N HIS A 24 2.23 4.12 -7.77
CA HIS A 24 1.68 3.21 -6.74
C HIS A 24 1.01 3.96 -5.58
N ARG A 25 1.55 5.11 -5.13
CA ARG A 25 0.90 5.94 -4.09
C ARG A 25 -0.27 6.73 -4.65
N ILE A 26 -0.13 7.22 -5.88
CA ILE A 26 -1.19 7.97 -6.56
C ILE A 26 -2.42 7.08 -6.77
N ALA A 27 -2.21 5.82 -7.17
CA ALA A 27 -3.29 4.85 -7.34
C ALA A 27 -4.12 4.71 -6.06
N VAL A 28 -3.46 4.47 -4.93
CA VAL A 28 -4.11 4.34 -3.61
C VAL A 28 -4.81 5.63 -3.21
N ALA A 29 -4.15 6.79 -3.36
CA ALA A 29 -4.75 8.07 -3.00
C ALA A 29 -6.01 8.38 -3.83
N LEU A 30 -6.02 8.09 -5.13
CA LEU A 30 -7.18 8.30 -5.98
C LEU A 30 -8.31 7.31 -5.65
N HIS A 31 -8.00 6.04 -5.40
CA HIS A 31 -9.01 5.08 -4.96
C HIS A 31 -9.70 5.48 -3.65
N LEU A 32 -8.91 5.98 -2.67
CA LEU A 32 -9.46 6.44 -1.40
C LEU A 32 -10.30 7.73 -1.54
N ALA A 33 -9.98 8.57 -2.52
CA ALA A 33 -10.76 9.77 -2.82
C ALA A 33 -12.05 9.45 -3.60
N ASP A 34 -11.98 8.48 -4.51
CA ASP A 34 -13.08 8.05 -5.38
C ASP A 34 -12.93 6.56 -5.71
N ASN A 35 -13.82 5.74 -5.14
CA ASN A 35 -13.81 4.30 -5.33
C ASN A 35 -14.09 3.86 -6.78
N SER A 36 -14.68 4.74 -7.61
CA SER A 36 -14.97 4.49 -9.03
C SER A 36 -13.78 4.76 -9.97
N THR A 37 -12.65 5.25 -9.42
CA THR A 37 -11.43 5.56 -10.20
C THR A 37 -10.98 4.39 -11.08
N PHE A 38 -11.14 3.15 -10.59
CA PHE A 38 -10.64 1.95 -11.23
C PHE A 38 -11.74 1.09 -11.88
N ASP A 39 -12.98 1.59 -11.94
CA ASP A 39 -14.07 0.95 -12.64
C ASP A 39 -13.76 0.78 -14.14
N GLY A 40 -14.40 -0.22 -14.76
CA GLY A 40 -14.22 -0.53 -16.17
C GLY A 40 -14.53 0.68 -17.06
N GLY A 41 -13.60 1.03 -17.95
CA GLY A 41 -13.76 2.14 -18.89
C GLY A 41 -13.32 3.51 -18.34
N ASN A 42 -12.92 3.61 -17.06
CA ASN A 42 -12.33 4.83 -16.53
C ASN A 42 -10.92 5.03 -17.10
N ARG A 43 -10.75 6.05 -17.94
CA ARG A 43 -9.48 6.35 -18.62
C ARG A 43 -8.32 6.59 -17.64
N THR A 44 -8.58 7.26 -16.51
CA THR A 44 -7.55 7.49 -15.48
C THR A 44 -7.08 6.18 -14.87
N GLY A 45 -8.02 5.31 -14.50
CA GLY A 45 -7.72 3.98 -13.99
C GLY A 45 -6.90 3.14 -14.96
N GLU A 46 -7.25 3.14 -16.24
CA GLU A 46 -6.49 2.41 -17.28
C GLU A 46 -5.06 2.95 -17.46
N GLU A 47 -4.89 4.27 -17.47
CA GLU A 47 -3.58 4.88 -17.61
C GLU A 47 -2.67 4.54 -16.41
N ILE A 48 -3.23 4.54 -15.20
CA ILE A 48 -2.50 4.16 -13.98
C ILE A 48 -2.16 2.67 -13.99
N ARG A 49 -3.10 1.77 -14.34
CA ARG A 49 -2.86 0.33 -14.46
C ARG A 49 -1.71 0.04 -15.42
N TYR A 50 -1.72 0.68 -16.58
CA TYR A 50 -0.67 0.54 -17.59
C TYR A 50 0.70 0.99 -17.08
N GLU A 51 0.78 2.17 -16.45
CA GLU A 51 2.03 2.71 -15.94
C GLU A 51 2.55 1.92 -14.73
N LEU A 52 1.67 1.50 -13.81
CA LEU A 52 1.98 0.64 -12.68
C LEU A 52 2.58 -0.69 -13.16
N THR A 53 1.94 -1.34 -14.14
CA THR A 53 2.41 -2.58 -14.76
C THR A 53 3.80 -2.41 -15.38
N THR A 54 3.97 -1.38 -16.19
CA THR A 54 5.23 -1.11 -16.89
C THR A 54 6.37 -0.84 -15.91
N GLN A 55 6.13 -0.03 -14.88
CA GLN A 55 7.14 0.26 -13.86
C GLN A 55 7.49 -0.99 -13.05
N LEU A 56 6.51 -1.78 -12.62
CA LEU A 56 6.73 -2.99 -11.83
C LEU A 56 7.51 -4.05 -12.63
N LEU A 57 7.12 -4.31 -13.89
CA LEU A 57 7.87 -5.21 -14.77
C LEU A 57 9.32 -4.76 -14.94
N HIS A 58 9.54 -3.45 -15.14
CA HIS A 58 10.90 -2.93 -15.24
C HIS A 58 11.69 -3.10 -13.94
N ARG A 59 11.06 -2.96 -12.76
CA ARG A 59 11.71 -3.17 -11.46
C ARG A 59 12.02 -4.64 -11.20
N LEU A 60 11.13 -5.56 -11.58
CA LEU A 60 11.33 -7.00 -11.46
C LEU A 60 12.46 -7.50 -12.38
N ALA A 61 12.60 -6.91 -13.57
CA ALA A 61 13.66 -7.25 -14.51
C ALA A 61 15.07 -6.75 -14.12
N LYS A 62 15.19 -5.88 -13.10
CA LYS A 62 16.49 -5.41 -12.61
C LYS A 62 17.10 -6.40 -11.62
N ASP A 63 18.40 -6.63 -11.72
CA ASP A 63 19.16 -7.47 -10.78
C ASP A 63 19.06 -6.99 -9.32
N ARG A 64 18.88 -5.68 -9.12
CA ARG A 64 18.68 -5.11 -7.79
C ARG A 64 17.25 -5.33 -7.32
N LYS A 65 17.08 -6.30 -6.41
CA LYS A 65 15.82 -6.57 -5.71
C LYS A 65 15.25 -5.31 -5.05
N MET A 66 13.95 -5.08 -5.23
CA MET A 66 13.18 -4.03 -4.55
C MET A 66 13.21 -4.23 -3.02
N SER A 67 13.07 -3.16 -2.24
CA SER A 67 12.88 -3.28 -0.78
C SER A 67 11.51 -3.90 -0.45
N SER A 68 11.32 -4.42 0.76
CA SER A 68 10.02 -4.97 1.19
C SER A 68 8.92 -3.89 1.18
N GLN A 69 9.29 -2.66 1.53
CA GLN A 69 8.38 -1.51 1.52
C GLN A 69 7.99 -1.12 0.10
N GLU A 70 8.94 -1.11 -0.84
CA GLU A 70 8.66 -0.85 -2.25
C GLU A 70 7.74 -1.93 -2.84
N LEU A 71 8.03 -3.20 -2.56
CA LEU A 71 7.16 -4.31 -2.97
C LEU A 71 5.74 -4.18 -2.39
N ALA A 72 5.62 -3.88 -1.09
CA ALA A 72 4.33 -3.70 -0.45
C ALA A 72 3.53 -2.53 -1.04
N LEU A 73 4.19 -1.43 -1.42
CA LEU A 73 3.54 -0.32 -2.10
C LEU A 73 2.96 -0.73 -3.46
N TYR A 74 3.68 -1.56 -4.24
CA TYR A 74 3.15 -2.11 -5.48
C TYR A 74 1.97 -3.05 -5.26
N ILE A 75 2.07 -3.99 -4.31
CA ILE A 75 0.96 -4.90 -3.98
C ILE A 75 -0.28 -4.10 -3.57
N HIS A 76 -0.11 -3.10 -2.71
CA HIS A 76 -1.22 -2.26 -2.27
C HIS A 76 -1.87 -1.50 -3.44
N ALA A 77 -1.06 -1.00 -4.37
CA ALA A 77 -1.54 -0.34 -5.59
C ALA A 77 -2.27 -1.30 -6.54
N LEU A 78 -1.80 -2.54 -6.69
CA LEU A 78 -2.45 -3.54 -7.52
C LEU A 78 -3.83 -3.90 -6.98
N LEU A 79 -3.94 -4.09 -5.66
CA LEU A 79 -5.22 -4.39 -4.99
C LEU A 79 -6.28 -3.30 -5.27
N VAL A 80 -5.93 -2.02 -5.10
CA VAL A 80 -6.88 -0.92 -5.36
C VAL A 80 -7.16 -0.69 -6.83
N ALA A 81 -6.23 -1.08 -7.71
CA ALA A 81 -6.38 -0.98 -9.16
C ALA A 81 -7.15 -2.16 -9.79
N CYS A 82 -7.70 -3.04 -8.95
CA CYS A 82 -8.40 -4.27 -9.32
C CYS A 82 -7.53 -5.22 -10.17
N MET A 83 -6.24 -5.32 -9.82
CA MET A 83 -5.27 -6.22 -10.44
C MET A 83 -4.81 -7.26 -9.42
N ASP A 84 -4.71 -8.54 -9.81
CA ASP A 84 -4.31 -9.60 -8.88
C ASP A 84 -2.79 -9.61 -8.62
N PRO A 85 -2.32 -9.32 -7.39
CA PRO A 85 -0.90 -9.38 -7.06
C PRO A 85 -0.37 -10.81 -6.81
N ARG A 86 -1.24 -11.83 -6.74
CA ARG A 86 -0.85 -13.24 -6.58
C ARG A 86 -0.53 -13.93 -7.90
N ASP A 87 -0.99 -13.36 -9.02
CA ASP A 87 -0.67 -13.80 -10.37
C ASP A 87 -0.28 -12.60 -11.26
N PHE A 88 0.72 -11.84 -10.80
CA PHE A 88 1.26 -10.75 -11.60
C PHE A 88 2.22 -11.31 -12.64
N TYR A 89 1.72 -11.63 -13.84
CA TYR A 89 2.51 -12.26 -14.91
C TYR A 89 3.21 -13.56 -14.48
N GLY A 90 2.54 -14.39 -13.67
CA GLY A 90 3.10 -15.63 -13.12
C GLY A 90 3.93 -15.45 -11.85
N GLU A 91 4.10 -14.22 -11.35
CA GLU A 91 4.78 -13.95 -10.08
C GLU A 91 3.77 -13.73 -8.94
N ASP A 92 3.93 -14.48 -7.85
CA ASP A 92 3.18 -14.28 -6.61
C ASP A 92 3.91 -13.28 -5.70
N LEU A 93 3.57 -12.01 -5.87
CA LEU A 93 4.18 -10.90 -5.15
C LEU A 93 3.81 -10.93 -3.66
N VAL A 94 2.59 -11.37 -3.34
CA VAL A 94 2.10 -11.49 -1.96
C VAL A 94 2.94 -12.52 -1.20
N ARG A 95 3.21 -13.68 -1.81
CA ARG A 95 4.08 -14.71 -1.24
C ARG A 95 5.54 -14.27 -1.12
N ASP A 96 6.07 -13.48 -2.05
CA ASP A 96 7.40 -12.87 -1.87
C ASP A 96 7.42 -11.91 -0.67
N LEU A 97 6.40 -11.06 -0.51
CA LEU A 97 6.30 -10.18 0.66
C LEU A 97 6.21 -10.97 1.97
N ARG A 98 5.39 -12.03 2.02
CA ARG A 98 5.26 -12.91 3.19
C ARG A 98 6.60 -13.50 3.61
N ARG A 99 7.36 -14.07 2.67
CA ARG A 99 8.70 -14.63 2.95
C ARG A 99 9.66 -13.58 3.52
N ARG A 100 9.60 -12.35 3.03
CA ARG A 100 10.44 -11.24 3.53
C ARG A 100 10.08 -10.84 4.96
N VAL A 101 8.79 -10.84 5.30
CA VAL A 101 8.30 -10.58 6.67
C VAL A 101 8.72 -11.70 7.63
N GLU A 102 8.65 -12.95 7.20
CA GLU A 102 9.10 -14.08 8.01
C GLU A 102 10.61 -14.04 8.28
N ALA A 103 11.38 -13.57 7.29
CA ALA A 103 12.83 -13.39 7.41
C ALA A 103 13.24 -12.14 8.23
N SER A 104 12.37 -11.14 8.43
CA SER A 104 12.73 -9.88 9.09
C SER A 104 12.82 -9.92 10.63
N GLY A 105 12.71 -11.11 11.24
CA GLY A 105 12.85 -11.28 12.68
C GLY A 105 11.63 -10.79 13.47
N ASN A 106 11.87 -10.14 14.62
CA ASN A 106 10.82 -9.77 15.57
C ASN A 106 10.18 -8.40 15.26
N TYR A 107 10.92 -7.46 14.69
CA TYR A 107 10.36 -6.18 14.27
C TYR A 107 9.96 -6.24 12.80
N THR A 108 8.77 -5.76 12.48
CA THR A 108 8.29 -5.61 11.09
C THR A 108 7.60 -4.27 10.95
N ASN A 109 7.83 -3.58 9.82
CA ASN A 109 7.08 -2.37 9.52
C ASN A 109 5.58 -2.74 9.39
N PRO A 110 4.68 -2.14 10.21
CA PRO A 110 3.25 -2.51 10.23
C PRO A 110 2.55 -2.40 8.88
N PHE A 111 3.02 -1.51 8.00
CA PHE A 111 2.50 -1.40 6.64
C PHE A 111 2.62 -2.71 5.85
N LEU A 112 3.67 -3.51 6.07
CA LEU A 112 3.83 -4.79 5.37
C LEU A 112 2.75 -5.79 5.79
N ILE A 113 2.41 -5.81 7.08
CA ILE A 113 1.36 -6.69 7.62
C ILE A 113 -0.02 -6.22 7.15
N LEU A 114 -0.27 -4.91 7.16
CA LEU A 114 -1.50 -4.32 6.61
C LEU A 114 -1.71 -4.72 5.14
N VAL A 115 -0.67 -4.63 4.32
CA VAL A 115 -0.74 -5.00 2.90
C VAL A 115 -0.99 -6.50 2.72
N LEU A 116 -0.33 -7.37 3.49
CA LEU A 116 -0.59 -8.81 3.45
C LEU A 116 -2.04 -9.14 3.84
N CYS A 117 -2.55 -8.52 4.91
CA CYS A 117 -3.94 -8.68 5.34
C CYS A 117 -4.94 -8.22 4.27
N ASN A 118 -4.72 -7.03 3.68
CA ASN A 118 -5.55 -6.52 2.60
C ASN A 118 -5.51 -7.41 1.34
N ALA A 119 -4.39 -8.09 1.09
CA ALA A 119 -4.23 -9.07 0.01
C ALA A 119 -4.87 -10.44 0.30
N GLY A 120 -5.59 -10.57 1.43
CA GLY A 120 -6.24 -11.82 1.83
C GLY A 120 -5.24 -12.92 2.20
N ASP A 121 -4.03 -12.56 2.61
CA ASP A 121 -3.07 -13.54 3.08
C ASP A 121 -3.46 -14.13 4.45
N THR A 122 -3.02 -15.35 4.75
CA THR A 122 -3.34 -15.98 6.03
C THR A 122 -2.56 -15.30 7.15
N MET A 123 -3.28 -14.59 8.02
CA MET A 123 -2.68 -13.93 9.19
C MET A 123 -2.37 -14.94 10.29
N THR A 124 -1.36 -14.64 11.11
CA THR A 124 -0.94 -15.50 12.22
C THR A 124 -0.90 -14.76 13.55
N ALA A 125 -0.94 -15.47 14.67
CA ALA A 125 -0.74 -14.86 16.00
C ALA A 125 0.61 -14.12 16.11
N ARG A 126 1.63 -14.59 15.39
CA ARG A 126 2.94 -13.92 15.31
C ARG A 126 2.87 -12.58 14.56
N ASP A 127 1.94 -12.44 13.60
CA ASP A 127 1.73 -11.16 12.92
C ASP A 127 1.07 -10.14 13.86
N VAL A 128 0.12 -10.58 14.69
CA VAL A 128 -0.45 -9.75 15.77
C VAL A 128 0.66 -9.30 16.72
N GLU A 129 1.48 -10.23 17.22
CA GLU A 129 2.61 -9.93 18.10
C GLU A 129 3.59 -8.91 17.49
N ARG A 130 4.00 -9.10 16.23
CA ARG A 130 4.88 -8.17 15.51
C ARG A 130 4.29 -6.77 15.43
N VAL A 131 3.00 -6.66 15.15
CA VAL A 131 2.31 -5.36 15.05
C VAL A 131 2.20 -4.70 16.42
N THR A 132 1.88 -5.45 17.48
CA THR A 132 1.86 -4.93 18.85
C THR A 132 3.23 -4.44 19.29
N ILE A 133 4.29 -5.22 19.05
CA ILE A 133 5.68 -4.79 19.33
C ILE A 133 6.03 -3.51 18.57
N ALA A 134 5.64 -3.42 17.30
CA ALA A 134 5.87 -2.23 16.49
C ALA A 134 5.10 -1.01 17.04
N TYR A 135 3.88 -1.19 17.53
CA TYR A 135 3.10 -0.15 18.21
C TYR A 135 3.70 0.30 19.54
N ASP A 136 4.39 -0.59 20.27
CA ASP A 136 4.95 -0.29 21.60
C ASP A 136 6.39 0.22 21.59
N SER A 137 7.13 0.02 20.49
CA SER A 137 8.51 0.48 20.26
C SER A 137 8.76 2.01 20.26
N GLN A 138 8.33 2.72 21.30
CA GLN A 138 8.41 4.18 21.46
C GLN A 138 9.81 4.73 21.14
N HIS A 139 9.89 6.00 20.72
CA HIS A 139 11.11 6.75 20.35
C HIS A 139 11.65 6.52 18.94
N ARG A 140 10.86 5.97 18.01
CA ARG A 140 11.21 5.96 16.58
C ARG A 140 10.76 7.26 15.89
N PRO A 141 11.49 7.74 14.85
CA PRO A 141 10.97 8.77 13.96
C PRO A 141 9.60 8.38 13.40
N PHE A 142 8.68 9.34 13.26
CA PHE A 142 7.31 9.11 12.76
C PHE A 142 6.51 8.10 13.61
N TRP A 143 6.72 8.14 14.93
CA TRP A 143 6.09 7.25 15.89
C TRP A 143 4.56 7.14 15.71
N THR A 144 3.88 8.29 15.60
CA THR A 144 2.43 8.35 15.41
C THR A 144 1.97 7.69 14.11
N ASP A 145 2.73 7.82 13.02
CA ASP A 145 2.42 7.18 11.74
C ASP A 145 2.52 5.65 11.87
N SER A 146 3.54 5.15 12.57
CA SER A 146 3.71 3.72 12.85
C SER A 146 2.57 3.17 13.71
N GLN A 147 2.12 3.94 14.70
CA GLN A 147 0.98 3.57 15.55
C GLN A 147 -0.34 3.53 14.78
N ALA A 148 -0.56 4.49 13.87
CA ALA A 148 -1.72 4.49 12.98
C ALA A 148 -1.71 3.25 12.05
N LEU A 149 -0.57 2.95 11.42
CA LEU A 149 -0.41 1.74 10.59
C LEU A 149 -0.60 0.44 11.37
N SER A 150 -0.12 0.39 12.62
CA SER A 150 -0.31 -0.78 13.48
C SER A 150 -1.78 -0.99 13.82
N SER A 151 -2.49 0.09 14.15
CA SER A 151 -3.91 0.04 14.46
C SER A 151 -4.74 -0.38 13.23
N MET A 152 -4.41 0.11 12.04
CA MET A 152 -5.03 -0.35 10.78
C MET A 152 -4.76 -1.83 10.50
N ALA A 153 -3.51 -2.30 10.72
CA ALA A 153 -3.16 -3.70 10.51
C ALA A 153 -3.95 -4.62 11.44
N LEU A 154 -4.04 -4.29 12.74
CA LEU A 154 -4.83 -5.06 13.71
C LEU A 154 -6.33 -5.03 13.39
N SER A 155 -6.87 -3.89 12.97
CA SER A 155 -8.26 -3.78 12.52
C SER A 155 -8.54 -4.67 11.30
N CYS A 156 -7.62 -4.72 10.34
CA CYS A 156 -7.72 -5.64 9.21
C CYS A 156 -7.68 -7.11 9.67
N ILE A 157 -6.74 -7.49 10.55
CA ILE A 157 -6.62 -8.86 11.07
C ILE A 157 -7.90 -9.25 11.82
N SER A 158 -8.42 -8.38 12.69
CA SER A 158 -9.64 -8.63 13.46
C SER A 158 -10.86 -8.82 12.55
N SER A 159 -11.02 -7.99 11.52
CA SER A 159 -12.20 -8.03 10.64
C SER A 159 -12.17 -9.15 9.60
N ARG A 160 -10.99 -9.65 9.21
CA ARG A 160 -10.84 -10.54 8.05
C ARG A 160 -10.20 -11.90 8.35
N SER A 161 -9.65 -12.09 9.55
CA SER A 161 -8.98 -13.34 9.90
C SER A 161 -9.67 -14.05 11.06
N GLY A 162 -9.45 -15.36 11.17
CA GLY A 162 -9.85 -16.13 12.36
C GLY A 162 -8.88 -15.99 13.53
N VAL A 163 -7.87 -15.11 13.44
CA VAL A 163 -6.88 -14.89 14.50
C VAL A 163 -7.44 -13.89 15.51
N SER A 164 -7.41 -14.26 16.78
CA SER A 164 -7.87 -13.39 17.86
C SER A 164 -6.99 -12.15 17.97
N VAL A 165 -7.60 -10.98 17.83
CA VAL A 165 -7.05 -9.68 18.23
C VAL A 165 -7.87 -9.22 19.42
N ASP A 166 -7.20 -8.76 20.48
CA ASP A 166 -7.91 -8.18 21.62
C ASP A 166 -8.51 -6.83 21.22
N GLU A 167 -9.84 -6.81 21.07
CA GLU A 167 -10.60 -5.61 20.69
C GLU A 167 -10.46 -4.49 21.71
N SER A 168 -10.30 -4.81 23.01
CA SER A 168 -10.12 -3.79 24.04
C SER A 168 -8.80 -3.07 23.87
N THR A 169 -7.71 -3.82 23.65
CA THR A 169 -6.40 -3.27 23.31
C THR A 169 -6.46 -2.42 22.03
N LEU A 170 -7.13 -2.90 20.97
CA LEU A 170 -7.29 -2.12 19.73
C LEU A 170 -8.03 -0.81 19.99
N MET A 171 -9.13 -0.82 20.75
CA MET A 171 -9.88 0.38 21.09
C MET A 171 -9.04 1.37 21.91
N ASP A 172 -8.22 0.89 22.85
CA ASP A 172 -7.31 1.74 23.62
C ASP A 172 -6.25 2.39 22.71
N MET A 173 -5.71 1.65 21.74
CA MET A 173 -4.76 2.18 20.76
C MET A 173 -5.38 3.31 19.92
N LEU A 174 -6.63 3.16 19.49
CA LEU A 174 -7.37 4.18 18.74
C LEU A 174 -7.66 5.42 19.59
N GLN A 175 -8.05 5.23 20.85
CA GLN A 175 -8.26 6.33 21.78
C GLN A 175 -6.98 7.13 22.03
N GLU A 176 -5.83 6.45 22.13
CA GLU A 176 -4.53 7.10 22.28
C GLU A 176 -4.18 7.97 21.06
N LEU A 177 -4.43 7.49 19.84
CA LEU A 177 -4.26 8.31 18.64
C LEU A 177 -5.17 9.55 18.65
N LYS A 178 -6.43 9.38 19.06
CA LYS A 178 -7.39 10.49 19.18
C LYS A 178 -6.97 11.53 20.22
N ARG A 179 -6.41 11.10 21.36
CA ARG A 179 -5.92 12.01 22.42
C ARG A 179 -4.77 12.91 21.97
N ARG A 180 -4.04 12.54 20.92
CA ARG A 180 -2.95 13.34 20.33
C ARG A 180 -3.43 14.45 19.40
N GLN A 181 -4.73 14.53 19.14
CA GLN A 181 -5.31 15.60 18.34
C GLN A 181 -5.16 16.95 19.06
N PHE A 182 -4.52 17.91 18.38
CA PHE A 182 -4.46 19.29 18.84
C PHE A 182 -5.82 19.98 18.72
N ARG A 183 -5.98 21.12 19.39
CA ARG A 183 -7.24 21.91 19.37
C ARG A 183 -7.67 22.35 17.97
N ASN A 184 -6.73 22.50 17.04
CA ASN A 184 -7.00 22.84 15.64
C ASN A 184 -7.41 21.61 14.79
N GLY A 185 -7.53 20.43 15.41
CA GLY A 185 -7.93 19.18 14.75
C GLY A 185 -6.79 18.37 14.13
N THR A 186 -5.56 18.87 14.08
CA THR A 186 -4.42 18.14 13.50
C THR A 186 -3.76 17.22 14.52
N VAL A 187 -3.18 16.12 14.07
CA VAL A 187 -2.34 15.22 14.87
C VAL A 187 -0.90 15.35 14.39
N ASP A 188 -0.01 15.87 15.24
CA ASP A 188 1.42 16.13 14.97
C ASP A 188 1.68 17.11 13.80
N ASN A 189 1.50 16.66 12.55
CA ASN A 189 1.58 17.48 11.34
C ASN A 189 0.51 17.05 10.31
N PHE A 190 0.35 17.78 9.21
CA PHE A 190 -0.68 17.48 8.21
C PHE A 190 -0.55 16.09 7.55
N ARG A 191 0.67 15.59 7.36
CA ARG A 191 0.89 14.26 6.75
C ARG A 191 0.47 13.15 7.71
N THR A 192 0.87 13.27 8.98
CA THR A 192 0.45 12.37 10.05
C THR A 192 -1.06 12.44 10.27
N THR A 193 -1.64 13.64 10.25
CA THR A 193 -3.09 13.83 10.35
C THR A 193 -3.83 13.04 9.26
N ALA A 194 -3.41 13.16 8.00
CA ALA A 194 -4.06 12.44 6.90
C ALA A 194 -4.00 10.91 7.04
N LEU A 195 -2.97 10.38 7.69
CA LEU A 195 -2.84 8.95 7.98
C LEU A 195 -3.68 8.54 9.19
N VAL A 196 -3.66 9.33 10.26
CA VAL A 196 -4.42 9.06 11.49
C VAL A 196 -5.93 9.11 11.22
N THR A 197 -6.40 10.02 10.37
CA THR A 197 -7.82 10.10 9.98
C THR A 197 -8.32 8.84 9.27
N GLN A 198 -7.45 8.01 8.68
CA GLN A 198 -7.86 6.76 8.03
C GLN A 198 -8.17 5.63 9.02
N VAL A 199 -7.77 5.78 10.29
CA VAL A 199 -7.88 4.73 11.31
C VAL A 199 -8.84 5.06 12.44
N ILE A 200 -9.24 6.33 12.59
CA ILE A 200 -10.23 6.80 13.58
C ILE A 200 -11.58 7.08 12.93
#